data_AF-A0A9P4SH67-F1
#
_entry.id   AF-A0A9P4SH67-F1
#
_cell.length_a   1.000
_cell.length_b   1.000
_cell.length_c   1.000
_cell.angle_alpha   90.00
_cell.angle_beta   90.00
_cell.angle_gamma   90.00
#
_symmetry.space_group_name_H-M   'P 1'
#
loop_
_entity.id
_entity.type
_entity.pdbx_description
1 polymer ?
#
loop_
_entity_poly.entity_id
_entity_poly.type
_entity_poly.pdbx_seq_one_letter_code
_entity_poly.pdbx_strand_id
1 'polypeptide(L)'
;MGDIKKPTVATPLYSASYRNKNNQIELASPNDSEYLQKELSVTRLNEISEHLWLVGLPMPPRPLHVQKIKMREIVITEQTDLHLVWSPRRIYIKPIPRFLLQPKVWEEYLCKSHQLYSCAMGFLQSYTALIQHQSDFKLATEAGLLPEELTWPKWTVLVAQFLTSPNVLDVNKRYKYGELRLGRLNLIYRLRMRKVRGYLSSCTTYGDFFRDNVNSLITLFAYTTIALSAMQVGLGTTYLQDNEAFHAVSYGFSVFAIIAPLALIVALVLVLLGLVLQNLIATLVYNRRFHERRKQQRRKADLGEER
;
A
#
# COMPACT_ATOMS: atom_id res chain seq x y z
N MET A 1 36.70 42.69 -6.38
CA MET A 1 36.45 41.25 -6.24
C MET A 1 34.99 41.02 -6.60
N GLY A 2 34.71 40.48 -7.79
CA GLY A 2 33.35 40.41 -8.32
C GLY A 2 32.48 39.40 -7.57
N ASP A 3 31.26 39.82 -7.22
CA ASP A 3 30.20 38.95 -6.73
C ASP A 3 29.85 37.90 -7.79
N ILE A 4 30.25 36.66 -7.52
CA ILE A 4 29.81 35.49 -8.28
C ILE A 4 28.34 35.25 -7.87
N LYS A 5 27.40 35.85 -8.60
CA LYS A 5 26.01 35.39 -8.61
C LYS A 5 26.01 33.92 -9.03
N LYS A 6 25.87 33.01 -8.06
CA LYS A 6 25.52 31.62 -8.35
C LYS A 6 24.26 31.64 -9.23
N PRO A 7 24.24 30.96 -10.38
CA PRO A 7 23.04 30.88 -11.19
C PRO A 7 21.95 30.23 -10.33
N THR A 8 20.86 30.96 -10.09
CA THR A 8 19.66 30.46 -9.43
C THR A 8 19.03 29.45 -10.39
N VAL A 9 19.49 28.20 -10.36
CA VAL A 9 18.86 27.11 -11.10
C VAL A 9 17.47 26.95 -10.50
N ALA A 10 16.44 27.33 -11.26
CA ALA A 10 15.05 27.17 -10.83
C ALA A 10 14.81 25.71 -10.45
N THR A 11 14.38 25.47 -9.21
CA THR A 11 14.21 24.10 -8.73
C THR A 11 13.13 23.40 -9.55
N PRO A 12 13.41 22.22 -10.13
CA PRO A 12 12.47 21.56 -11.04
C PRO A 12 11.17 21.20 -10.33
N LEU A 13 10.03 21.47 -10.99
CA LEU A 13 8.69 21.18 -10.47
C LEU A 13 8.28 19.71 -10.63
N TYR A 14 8.88 19.03 -11.62
CA TYR A 14 8.53 17.68 -12.04
C TYR A 14 9.71 16.73 -11.84
N SER A 15 9.43 15.43 -11.86
CA SER A 15 10.48 14.39 -11.82
C SER A 15 11.36 14.46 -13.07
N ALA A 16 12.58 13.91 -13.01
CA ALA A 16 13.49 13.93 -14.16
C ALA A 16 12.99 13.04 -15.31
N SER A 17 12.36 11.92 -14.97
CA SER A 17 11.81 10.99 -15.95
C SER A 17 10.74 10.11 -15.31
N TYR A 18 9.92 9.50 -16.15
CA TYR A 18 8.94 8.52 -15.71
C TYR A 18 8.89 7.34 -16.68
N ARG A 19 8.30 6.23 -16.23
CA ARG A 19 8.04 5.07 -17.11
C ARG A 19 6.65 5.19 -17.71
N ASN A 20 6.49 5.18 -19.02
CA ASN A 20 5.16 5.12 -19.65
C ASN A 20 4.50 3.73 -19.47
N LYS A 21 3.26 3.57 -19.95
CA LYS A 21 2.54 2.27 -19.92
C LYS A 21 3.28 1.13 -20.65
N ASN A 22 4.17 1.45 -21.58
CA ASN A 22 4.98 0.49 -22.34
C ASN A 22 6.29 0.09 -21.65
N ASN A 23 6.57 0.62 -20.45
CA ASN A 23 7.82 0.51 -19.69
C ASN A 23 9.02 1.21 -20.36
N GLN A 24 8.78 2.18 -21.23
CA GLN A 24 9.83 3.05 -21.77
C GLN A 24 10.05 4.23 -20.83
N ILE A 25 11.28 4.73 -20.76
CA ILE A 25 11.65 5.89 -19.93
C ILE A 25 11.50 7.14 -20.79
N GLU A 26 10.68 8.08 -20.33
CA GLU A 26 10.40 9.35 -21.01
C GLU A 26 10.63 10.52 -20.06
N LEU A 27 10.89 11.70 -20.60
CA LEU A 27 11.06 12.93 -19.84
C LEU A 27 9.71 13.34 -19.24
N ALA A 28 9.70 13.72 -17.96
CA ALA A 28 8.47 14.24 -17.37
C ALA A 28 8.25 15.68 -17.86
N SER A 29 7.10 15.94 -18.46
CA SER A 29 6.72 17.25 -18.97
C SER A 29 5.33 17.64 -18.45
N PRO A 30 5.08 18.93 -18.17
CA PRO A 30 3.75 19.42 -17.79
C PRO A 30 2.66 19.10 -18.82
N ASN A 31 3.00 19.14 -20.12
CA ASN A 31 2.06 18.83 -21.21
C ASN A 31 1.76 17.33 -21.32
N ASP A 32 2.49 16.50 -20.58
CA ASP A 32 2.30 15.08 -20.59
C ASP A 32 1.19 14.67 -19.61
N SER A 33 -0.02 14.57 -20.16
CA SER A 33 -1.17 14.08 -19.40
C SER A 33 -0.99 12.65 -18.87
N GLU A 34 -0.19 11.81 -19.53
CA GLU A 34 0.10 10.45 -19.07
C GLU A 34 0.98 10.48 -17.82
N TYR A 35 1.97 11.39 -17.78
CA TYR A 35 2.78 11.63 -16.58
C TYR A 35 1.89 12.01 -15.39
N LEU A 36 1.06 13.06 -15.51
CA LEU A 36 0.22 13.52 -14.40
C LEU A 36 -0.78 12.46 -13.93
N GLN A 37 -1.39 11.74 -14.87
CA GLN A 37 -2.28 10.62 -14.55
C GLN A 37 -1.57 9.50 -13.81
N LYS A 38 -0.34 9.17 -14.21
CA LYS A 38 0.46 8.16 -13.53
C LYS A 38 0.88 8.62 -12.14
N GLU A 39 1.35 9.87 -12.05
CA GLU A 39 1.88 10.47 -10.83
C GLU A 39 0.81 10.55 -9.74
N LEU A 40 -0.44 10.85 -10.09
CA LEU A 40 -1.58 10.89 -9.15
C LEU A 40 -2.44 9.61 -9.16
N SER A 41 -1.96 8.53 -9.79
CA SER A 41 -2.77 7.33 -10.00
C SER A 41 -3.05 6.59 -8.69
N VAL A 42 -4.33 6.35 -8.43
CA VAL A 42 -4.84 5.46 -7.37
C VAL A 42 -5.76 4.37 -7.94
N THR A 43 -5.64 4.06 -9.24
CA THR A 43 -6.51 3.12 -9.96
C THR A 43 -6.61 1.77 -9.26
N ARG A 44 -5.48 1.26 -8.75
CA ARG A 44 -5.40 0.01 -8.00
C ARG A 44 -6.27 -0.01 -6.74
N LEU A 45 -6.40 1.11 -6.04
CA LEU A 45 -7.26 1.21 -4.86
C LEU A 45 -8.73 1.43 -5.25
N ASN A 46 -8.98 2.09 -6.38
CA ASN A 46 -10.33 2.26 -6.90
C ASN A 46 -10.96 0.92 -7.34
N GLU A 47 -10.17 0.00 -7.89
CA GLU A 47 -10.62 -1.37 -8.25
C GLU A 47 -11.20 -2.14 -7.04
N ILE A 48 -10.76 -1.83 -5.84
CA ILE A 48 -11.20 -2.48 -4.60
C ILE A 48 -11.99 -1.54 -3.69
N SER A 49 -12.54 -0.43 -4.22
CA SER A 49 -13.15 0.62 -3.39
C SER A 49 -14.24 0.12 -2.45
N GLU A 50 -14.99 -0.91 -2.87
CA GLU A 50 -16.04 -1.57 -2.09
C GLU A 50 -15.52 -2.32 -0.86
N HIS A 51 -14.23 -2.65 -0.82
CA HIS A 51 -13.60 -3.46 0.24
C HIS A 51 -12.66 -2.64 1.10
N LEU A 52 -12.49 -1.35 0.82
CA LEU A 52 -11.58 -0.48 1.57
C LEU A 52 -11.98 -0.35 3.05
N TRP A 53 -13.25 -0.53 3.39
CA TRP A 53 -13.73 -0.57 4.78
C TRP A 53 -13.14 -1.72 5.59
N LEU A 54 -12.74 -2.83 4.94
CA LEU A 54 -12.00 -3.89 5.61
C LEU A 54 -10.56 -3.46 5.89
N VAL A 55 -9.99 -2.57 5.08
CA VAL A 55 -8.56 -2.22 5.11
C VAL A 55 -8.26 -1.06 6.05
N GLY A 56 -9.18 -0.11 6.19
CA GLY A 56 -9.03 1.08 7.02
C GLY A 56 -10.38 1.66 7.42
N LEU A 57 -10.36 2.53 8.44
CA LEU A 57 -11.52 3.27 8.88
C LEU A 57 -11.70 4.52 7.99
N PRO A 58 -12.95 4.92 7.68
CA PRO A 58 -13.25 6.09 6.84
C PRO A 58 -13.06 7.39 7.64
N MET A 59 -11.79 7.69 7.96
CA MET A 59 -11.38 8.84 8.76
C MET A 59 -10.01 9.34 8.29
N PRO A 60 -9.71 10.64 8.46
CA PRO A 60 -8.42 11.21 8.09
C PRO A 60 -7.25 10.47 8.74
N PRO A 61 -6.06 10.48 8.12
CA PRO A 61 -4.87 9.87 8.72
C PRO A 61 -4.50 10.59 10.03
N ARG A 62 -3.85 9.86 10.94
CA ARG A 62 -3.35 10.47 12.17
C ARG A 62 -2.11 11.33 11.90
N PRO A 63 -1.89 12.41 12.66
CA PRO A 63 -0.72 13.28 12.52
C PRO A 63 0.62 12.54 12.63
N LEU A 64 1.69 13.12 12.07
CA LEU A 64 3.01 12.49 12.00
C LEU A 64 3.61 12.17 13.38
N HIS A 65 3.46 13.06 14.37
CA HIS A 65 3.91 12.79 15.73
C HIS A 65 3.22 11.55 16.34
N VAL A 66 1.95 11.30 16.00
CA VAL A 66 1.22 10.10 16.43
C VAL A 66 1.77 8.85 15.74
N GLN A 67 2.20 8.95 14.47
CA GLN A 67 2.88 7.83 13.80
C GLN A 67 4.21 7.48 14.48
N LYS A 68 4.96 8.50 14.94
CA LYS A 68 6.16 8.32 15.78
C LYS A 68 5.85 7.64 17.11
N ILE A 69 4.80 8.06 17.82
CA ILE A 69 4.34 7.39 19.07
C ILE A 69 4.00 5.92 18.81
N LYS A 70 3.44 5.59 17.65
CA LYS A 70 3.16 4.21 17.22
C LYS A 70 4.40 3.44 16.79
N MET A 71 5.61 4.00 16.94
CA MET A 71 6.88 3.39 16.55
C MET A 71 6.91 2.97 15.07
N ARG A 72 6.22 3.74 14.20
CA ARG A 72 6.25 3.54 12.76
C ARG A 72 7.33 4.40 12.14
N GLU A 73 8.21 3.75 11.39
CA GLU A 73 9.15 4.39 10.49
C GLU A 73 8.40 5.00 9.29
N ILE A 74 8.69 6.25 8.96
CA ILE A 74 8.17 6.92 7.76
C ILE A 74 9.06 6.50 6.58
N VAL A 75 8.49 5.80 5.61
CA VAL A 75 9.18 5.33 4.41
C VAL A 75 8.69 6.14 3.21
N ILE A 76 9.61 6.81 2.53
CA ILE A 76 9.31 7.56 1.30
C ILE A 76 8.91 6.60 0.17
N THR A 77 7.85 6.94 -0.55
CA THR A 77 7.41 6.23 -1.76
C THR A 77 7.01 7.23 -2.84
N GLU A 78 7.42 7.04 -4.08
CA GLU A 78 6.92 7.86 -5.19
C GLU A 78 5.59 7.33 -5.78
N GLN A 79 5.14 6.15 -5.35
CA GLN A 79 3.86 5.59 -5.77
C GLN A 79 2.72 6.16 -4.92
N THR A 80 1.79 6.87 -5.56
CA THR A 80 0.65 7.53 -4.89
C THR A 80 -0.33 6.54 -4.29
N ASP A 81 -0.51 5.38 -4.90
CA ASP A 81 -1.35 4.30 -4.37
C ASP A 81 -0.77 3.67 -3.08
N LEU A 82 0.52 3.85 -2.78
CA LEU A 82 1.13 3.45 -1.50
C LEU A 82 1.03 4.53 -0.42
N HIS A 83 0.66 5.77 -0.75
CA HIS A 83 0.54 6.85 0.23
C HIS A 83 -0.47 6.47 1.33
N LEU A 84 -0.04 6.56 2.60
CA LEU A 84 -0.74 6.15 3.83
C LEU A 84 -1.03 4.64 3.98
N VAL A 85 -0.39 3.80 3.19
CA VAL A 85 -0.40 2.36 3.45
C VAL A 85 0.58 2.07 4.58
N TRP A 86 0.18 1.25 5.55
CA TRP A 86 0.99 0.98 6.74
C TRP A 86 1.07 -0.50 7.11
N SER A 87 2.17 -0.84 7.77
CA SER A 87 2.47 -2.11 8.43
C SER A 87 2.87 -1.82 9.88
N PRO A 88 2.92 -2.81 10.79
CA PRO A 88 3.15 -2.54 12.22
C PRO A 88 4.36 -1.64 12.52
N ARG A 89 5.42 -1.69 11.71
CA ARG A 89 6.65 -0.90 11.90
C ARG A 89 6.86 0.22 10.89
N ARG A 90 6.05 0.33 9.85
CA ARG A 90 6.30 1.25 8.73
C ARG A 90 5.03 1.88 8.21
N ILE A 91 5.09 3.14 7.81
CA ILE A 91 4.07 3.81 7.04
C ILE A 91 4.71 4.40 5.77
N TYR A 92 4.10 4.13 4.63
CA TYR A 92 4.58 4.64 3.34
C TYR A 92 3.93 6.00 3.09
N ILE A 93 4.74 7.04 2.89
CA ILE A 93 4.25 8.39 2.63
C ILE A 93 4.97 8.93 1.41
N LYS A 94 4.19 9.31 0.40
CA LYS A 94 4.69 10.04 -0.77
C LYS A 94 4.94 11.51 -0.44
N PRO A 95 6.15 12.07 -0.69
CA PRO A 95 6.44 13.49 -0.52
C PRO A 95 5.48 14.35 -1.34
N ILE A 96 5.22 15.59 -0.92
CA ILE A 96 4.36 16.50 -1.68
C ILE A 96 5.05 16.84 -3.02
N PRO A 97 4.45 16.48 -4.17
CA PRO A 97 4.99 16.91 -5.45
C PRO A 97 4.92 18.42 -5.57
N ARG A 98 6.04 19.05 -5.94
CA ARG A 98 6.18 20.52 -6.02
C ARG A 98 5.12 21.17 -6.91
N PHE A 99 4.72 20.50 -7.99
CA PHE A 99 3.68 21.00 -8.90
C PHE A 99 2.29 21.13 -8.23
N LEU A 100 1.98 20.37 -7.17
CA LEU A 100 0.72 20.53 -6.43
C LEU A 100 0.66 21.83 -5.63
N LEU A 101 1.81 22.43 -5.33
CA LEU A 101 1.92 23.72 -4.63
C LEU A 101 1.85 24.92 -5.59
N GLN A 102 1.72 24.70 -6.90
CA GLN A 102 1.72 25.74 -7.93
C GLN A 102 0.29 25.99 -8.45
N PRO A 103 -0.33 27.16 -8.19
CA PRO A 103 -1.70 27.45 -8.63
C PRO A 103 -1.92 27.29 -10.14
N LYS A 104 -0.93 27.68 -10.96
CA LYS A 104 -0.99 27.55 -12.42
C LYS A 104 -1.23 26.11 -12.88
N VAL A 105 -0.64 25.13 -12.19
CA VAL A 105 -0.79 23.71 -12.56
C VAL A 105 -2.22 23.23 -12.30
N TRP A 106 -2.88 23.78 -11.28
CA TRP A 106 -4.28 23.49 -11.00
C TRP A 106 -5.17 23.98 -12.14
N GLU A 107 -5.04 25.24 -12.52
CA GLU A 107 -5.84 25.86 -13.58
C GLU A 107 -5.60 25.22 -14.96
N GLU A 108 -4.34 24.98 -15.30
CA GLU A 108 -3.96 24.50 -16.64
C GLU A 108 -4.21 23.01 -16.86
N TYR A 109 -4.08 22.17 -15.82
CA TYR A 109 -4.10 20.71 -15.97
C TYR A 109 -5.06 20.00 -15.02
N LEU A 110 -4.99 20.26 -13.71
CA LEU A 110 -5.74 19.45 -12.72
C LEU A 110 -7.24 19.72 -12.77
N CYS A 111 -7.66 20.99 -12.82
CA CYS A 111 -9.08 21.39 -12.86
C CYS A 111 -9.77 20.99 -14.17
N LYS A 112 -9.02 20.74 -15.25
CA LYS A 112 -9.57 20.26 -16.52
C LYS A 112 -9.98 18.78 -16.49
N SER A 113 -9.50 18.02 -15.50
CA SER A 113 -9.82 16.60 -15.35
C SER A 113 -10.33 16.32 -13.95
N HIS A 114 -11.62 16.00 -13.82
CA HIS A 114 -12.23 15.63 -12.54
C HIS A 114 -11.47 14.50 -11.82
N GLN A 115 -10.92 13.55 -12.56
CA GLN A 115 -10.11 12.47 -11.98
C GLN A 115 -8.80 12.99 -11.37
N LEU A 116 -8.06 13.86 -12.06
CA LEU A 116 -6.82 14.44 -11.53
C LEU A 116 -7.12 15.37 -10.36
N TYR A 117 -8.14 16.22 -10.49
CA TYR A 117 -8.60 17.12 -9.44
C TYR A 117 -8.95 16.37 -8.15
N SER A 118 -9.85 15.39 -8.22
CA SER A 118 -10.29 14.62 -7.03
C SER A 118 -9.16 13.82 -6.38
N CYS A 119 -8.16 13.36 -7.16
CA CYS A 119 -6.96 12.71 -6.64
C CYS A 119 -6.00 13.69 -5.97
N ALA A 120 -5.73 14.85 -6.60
CA ALA A 120 -4.87 15.89 -6.06
C ALA A 120 -5.46 16.51 -4.78
N MET A 121 -6.76 16.78 -4.79
CA MET A 121 -7.52 17.29 -3.65
C MET A 121 -7.43 16.32 -2.47
N GLY A 122 -7.73 15.03 -2.69
CA GLY A 122 -7.62 14.02 -1.65
C GLY A 122 -6.19 13.82 -1.12
N PHE A 123 -5.17 13.96 -1.98
CA PHE A 123 -3.77 13.91 -1.57
C PHE A 123 -3.36 15.12 -0.72
N LEU A 124 -3.81 16.32 -1.04
CA LEU A 124 -3.55 17.47 -0.17
C LEU A 124 -4.32 17.35 1.16
N GLN A 125 -5.55 16.82 1.12
CA GLN A 125 -6.35 16.57 2.32
C GLN A 125 -5.66 15.59 3.29
N SER A 126 -4.94 14.58 2.79
CA SER A 126 -4.17 13.71 3.69
C SER A 126 -3.06 14.49 4.38
N TYR A 127 -2.39 15.41 3.69
CA TYR A 127 -1.31 16.22 4.26
C TYR A 127 -1.79 17.23 5.29
N THR A 128 -2.96 17.85 5.10
CA THR A 128 -3.57 18.73 6.12
C THR A 128 -3.84 17.97 7.42
N ALA A 129 -4.20 16.69 7.33
CA ALA A 129 -4.40 15.82 8.49
C ALA A 129 -3.08 15.27 9.08
N LEU A 130 -2.05 15.04 8.26
CA LEU A 130 -0.73 14.59 8.73
C LEU A 130 0.04 15.69 9.47
N ILE A 131 -0.10 16.95 9.05
CA ILE A 131 0.68 18.09 9.52
C ILE A 131 -0.23 19.12 10.19
N GLN A 132 -0.62 18.82 11.43
CA GLN A 132 -1.52 19.67 12.22
C GLN A 132 -0.75 20.67 13.08
N HIS A 133 0.39 20.24 13.63
CA HIS A 133 1.20 21.07 14.52
C HIS A 133 2.55 21.43 13.90
N GLN A 134 3.19 22.45 14.46
CA GLN A 134 4.55 22.84 14.04
C GLN A 134 5.57 21.72 14.28
N SER A 135 5.36 20.86 15.27
CA SER A 135 6.17 19.65 15.48
C SER A 135 6.02 18.66 14.33
N ASP A 136 4.81 18.44 13.82
CA ASP A 136 4.57 17.60 12.65
C ASP A 136 5.25 18.18 11.41
N PHE A 137 5.25 19.50 11.26
CA PHE A 137 5.92 20.18 10.15
C PHE A 137 7.44 19.94 10.18
N LYS A 138 8.06 20.04 11.37
CA LYS A 138 9.47 19.70 11.55
C LYS A 138 9.74 18.23 11.21
N LEU A 139 8.91 17.31 11.71
CA LEU A 139 9.02 15.87 11.40
C LEU A 139 8.88 15.59 9.90
N ALA A 140 7.95 16.28 9.21
CA ALA A 140 7.77 16.15 7.77
C ALA A 140 8.99 16.65 6.98
N THR A 141 9.58 17.75 7.45
CA THR A 141 10.80 18.33 6.86
C THR A 141 12.00 17.40 7.06
N GLU A 142 12.21 16.90 8.28
CA GLU A 142 13.25 15.92 8.61
C GLU A 142 13.12 14.61 7.81
N ALA A 143 11.88 14.18 7.56
CA ALA A 143 11.59 12.99 6.76
C ALA A 143 11.62 13.24 5.24
N GLY A 144 11.96 14.44 4.76
CA GLY A 144 12.03 14.77 3.34
C GLY A 144 10.68 14.73 2.62
N LEU A 145 9.57 14.91 3.34
CA LEU A 145 8.22 14.90 2.77
C LEU A 145 7.80 16.24 2.16
N LEU A 146 8.45 17.32 2.56
CA LEU A 146 8.15 18.68 2.15
C LEU A 146 9.29 19.28 1.32
N PRO A 147 8.99 20.13 0.32
CA PRO A 147 10.01 20.92 -0.35
C PRO A 147 10.68 21.91 0.62
N GLU A 148 11.99 22.13 0.47
CA GLU A 148 12.79 23.01 1.34
C GLU A 148 12.28 24.47 1.35
N GLU A 149 11.61 24.91 0.29
CA GLU A 149 11.11 26.28 0.15
C GLU A 149 9.78 26.53 0.89
N LEU A 150 9.13 25.46 1.35
CA LEU A 150 7.88 25.51 2.09
C LEU A 150 8.18 25.79 3.57
N THR A 151 7.62 26.87 4.10
CA THR A 151 7.77 27.26 5.51
C THR A 151 6.47 27.05 6.28
N TRP A 152 6.54 26.97 7.61
CA TRP A 152 5.34 26.81 8.44
C TRP A 152 4.26 27.89 8.19
N PRO A 153 4.58 29.21 8.09
CA PRO A 153 3.57 30.21 7.75
C PRO A 153 2.92 30.02 6.37
N LYS A 154 3.70 29.58 5.36
CA LYS A 154 3.14 29.27 4.04
C LYS A 154 2.21 28.05 4.11
N TRP A 155 2.58 27.05 4.90
CA TRP A 155 1.77 25.88 5.14
C TRP A 155 0.43 26.22 5.82
N THR A 156 0.43 27.06 6.86
CA THR A 156 -0.81 27.45 7.54
C THR A 156 -1.76 28.22 6.62
N VAL A 157 -1.24 29.10 5.77
CA VAL A 157 -2.03 29.80 4.74
C VAL A 157 -2.61 28.82 3.73
N LEU A 158 -1.82 27.86 3.24
CA LEU A 158 -2.27 26.84 2.30
C LEU A 158 -3.38 25.97 2.90
N VAL A 159 -3.20 25.51 4.15
CA VAL A 159 -4.21 24.70 4.86
C VAL A 159 -5.50 25.50 5.05
N ALA A 160 -5.41 26.78 5.42
CA ALA A 160 -6.59 27.63 5.57
C ALA A 160 -7.34 27.79 4.25
N GLN A 161 -6.65 28.10 3.16
CA GLN A 161 -7.24 28.19 1.81
C GLN A 161 -7.90 26.86 1.39
N PHE A 162 -7.24 25.74 1.69
CA PHE A 162 -7.74 24.41 1.35
C PHE A 162 -9.03 24.06 2.12
N LEU A 163 -9.05 24.28 3.44
CA LEU A 163 -10.18 23.91 4.30
C LEU A 163 -11.40 24.83 4.14
N THR A 164 -11.20 26.08 3.69
CA THR A 164 -12.31 27.00 3.38
C THR A 164 -12.91 26.76 2.00
N SER A 165 -12.26 25.94 1.15
CA SER A 165 -12.77 25.65 -0.19
C SER A 165 -14.09 24.85 -0.13
N PRO A 166 -15.14 25.25 -0.88
CA PRO A 166 -16.41 24.54 -0.91
C PRO A 166 -16.29 23.10 -1.44
N ASN A 167 -15.24 22.82 -2.23
CA ASN A 167 -15.02 21.52 -2.88
C ASN A 167 -14.15 20.57 -2.05
N VAL A 168 -13.91 20.86 -0.77
CA VAL A 168 -13.05 20.03 0.11
C VAL A 168 -13.55 18.58 0.26
N LEU A 169 -14.83 18.33 -0.03
CA LEU A 169 -15.45 17.00 0.00
C LEU A 169 -15.36 16.24 -1.33
N ASP A 170 -15.00 16.92 -2.43
CA ASP A 170 -14.84 16.30 -3.75
C ASP A 170 -13.47 15.62 -3.88
N VAL A 171 -13.36 14.50 -3.16
CA VAL A 171 -12.13 13.70 -3.09
C VAL A 171 -12.35 12.30 -3.62
N ASN A 172 -11.29 11.76 -4.23
CA ASN A 172 -11.33 10.39 -4.74
C ASN A 172 -11.66 9.39 -3.62
N LYS A 173 -12.42 8.33 -3.96
CA LYS A 173 -12.88 7.29 -3.01
C LYS A 173 -11.76 6.72 -2.14
N ARG A 174 -10.53 6.64 -2.66
CA ARG A 174 -9.34 6.27 -1.88
C ARG A 174 -9.24 7.12 -0.60
N TYR A 175 -9.25 8.44 -0.74
CA TYR A 175 -8.86 9.38 0.32
C TYR A 175 -9.94 9.57 1.40
N LYS A 176 -11.13 9.00 1.21
CA LYS A 176 -12.12 8.84 2.28
C LYS A 176 -11.60 7.99 3.45
N TYR A 177 -10.65 7.11 3.16
CA TYR A 177 -9.91 6.34 4.14
C TYR A 177 -8.53 6.98 4.28
N GLY A 178 -8.08 7.29 5.49
CA GLY A 178 -6.71 7.78 5.71
C GLY A 178 -5.71 6.63 5.62
N GLU A 179 -5.54 5.94 6.75
CA GLU A 179 -4.56 4.87 6.92
C GLU A 179 -5.08 3.51 6.43
N LEU A 180 -4.37 2.87 5.49
CA LEU A 180 -4.71 1.54 4.98
C LEU A 180 -3.76 0.47 5.50
N ARG A 181 -4.29 -0.57 6.14
CA ARG A 181 -3.48 -1.68 6.66
C ARG A 181 -3.03 -2.60 5.52
N LEU A 182 -1.72 -2.66 5.28
CA LEU A 182 -1.12 -3.45 4.21
C LEU A 182 -1.48 -4.95 4.29
N GLY A 183 -1.53 -5.53 5.48
CA GLY A 183 -1.86 -6.95 5.65
C GLY A 183 -3.24 -7.30 5.09
N ARG A 184 -4.25 -6.47 5.37
CA ARG A 184 -5.63 -6.67 4.88
C ARG A 184 -5.74 -6.36 3.39
N LEU A 185 -4.99 -5.36 2.93
CA LEU A 185 -4.91 -5.00 1.52
C LEU A 185 -4.30 -6.14 0.68
N ASN A 186 -3.23 -6.76 1.19
CA ASN A 186 -2.61 -7.95 0.61
C ASN A 186 -3.60 -9.13 0.57
N LEU A 187 -4.40 -9.32 1.62
CA LEU A 187 -5.42 -10.39 1.67
C LEU A 187 -6.46 -10.22 0.55
N ILE A 188 -7.04 -9.01 0.41
CA ILE A 188 -8.03 -8.72 -0.65
C ILE A 188 -7.43 -8.94 -2.04
N TYR A 189 -6.20 -8.49 -2.26
CA TYR A 189 -5.52 -8.65 -3.54
C TYR A 189 -5.21 -10.12 -3.87
N ARG A 190 -4.84 -10.93 -2.87
CA ARG A 190 -4.58 -12.36 -3.06
C ARG A 190 -5.86 -13.14 -3.32
N LEU A 191 -6.90 -12.91 -2.51
CA LEU A 191 -8.15 -13.67 -2.58
C LEU A 191 -9.05 -13.23 -3.74
N ARG A 192 -9.29 -11.92 -3.88
CA ARG A 192 -10.25 -11.38 -4.86
C ARG A 192 -9.63 -11.14 -6.23
N MET A 193 -8.44 -10.53 -6.26
CA MET A 193 -7.78 -10.17 -7.53
C MET A 193 -6.88 -11.29 -8.07
N ARG A 194 -6.71 -12.39 -7.33
CA ARG A 194 -5.80 -13.51 -7.65
C ARG A 194 -4.37 -13.02 -7.94
N LYS A 195 -3.98 -11.88 -7.36
CA LYS A 195 -2.65 -11.26 -7.48
C LYS A 195 -1.77 -11.77 -6.34
N VAL A 196 -0.93 -12.75 -6.67
CA VAL A 196 -0.05 -13.48 -5.74
C VAL A 196 0.82 -12.62 -4.86
N ARG A 197 1.42 -11.58 -5.45
CA ARG A 197 2.32 -10.66 -4.73
C ARG A 197 1.57 -9.82 -3.69
N GLY A 198 0.24 -9.88 -3.67
CA GLY A 198 -0.60 -8.97 -2.91
C GLY A 198 -0.56 -7.57 -3.52
N TYR A 199 -0.77 -6.58 -2.67
CA TYR A 199 -0.71 -5.18 -3.02
C TYR A 199 0.72 -4.63 -2.99
N LEU A 200 1.44 -4.87 -1.91
CA LEU A 200 2.86 -4.57 -1.80
C LEU A 200 3.53 -5.78 -1.15
N SER A 201 4.49 -6.37 -1.86
CA SER A 201 5.28 -7.48 -1.34
C SER A 201 6.34 -6.88 -0.40
N SER A 202 5.97 -6.60 0.85
CA SER A 202 6.94 -6.16 1.87
C SER A 202 7.93 -7.27 2.24
N CYS A 203 7.58 -8.52 1.97
CA CYS A 203 8.45 -9.67 2.17
C CYS A 203 9.02 -10.09 0.81
N THR A 204 10.33 -9.96 0.65
CA THR A 204 11.08 -10.66 -0.40
C THR A 204 11.17 -12.16 -0.11
N THR A 205 10.88 -12.57 1.13
CA THR A 205 11.04 -13.95 1.61
C THR A 205 9.72 -14.51 2.12
N TYR A 206 9.35 -15.71 1.68
CA TYR A 206 8.15 -16.45 2.12
C TYR A 206 8.09 -16.70 3.65
N GLY A 207 9.23 -16.58 4.35
CA GLY A 207 9.38 -16.86 5.78
C GLY A 207 8.61 -15.94 6.73
N ASP A 208 8.47 -14.66 6.41
CA ASP A 208 7.73 -13.72 7.28
C ASP A 208 6.22 -13.97 7.24
N PHE A 209 5.69 -14.29 6.05
CA PHE A 209 4.30 -14.72 5.89
C PHE A 209 4.03 -16.01 6.69
N PHE A 210 4.99 -16.93 6.71
CA PHE A 210 4.88 -18.17 7.49
C PHE A 210 4.87 -17.86 9.00
N ARG A 211 5.80 -17.03 9.50
CA ARG A 211 5.87 -16.67 10.92
C ARG A 211 4.58 -16.03 11.46
N ASP A 212 3.99 -15.11 10.72
CA ASP A 212 2.79 -14.39 11.18
C ASP A 212 1.55 -15.30 11.26
N ASN A 213 1.40 -16.27 10.34
CA ASN A 213 0.29 -17.21 10.37
C ASN A 213 0.53 -18.36 11.35
N VAL A 214 1.78 -18.83 11.48
CA VAL A 214 2.14 -19.94 12.37
C VAL A 214 1.89 -19.61 13.84
N ASN A 215 2.09 -18.36 14.27
CA ASN A 215 1.78 -17.97 15.64
C ASN A 215 0.31 -18.21 16.00
N SER A 216 -0.63 -17.87 15.11
CA SER A 216 -2.06 -18.15 15.33
C SER A 216 -2.37 -19.66 15.34
N LEU A 217 -1.67 -20.44 14.51
CA LEU A 217 -1.78 -21.90 14.50
C LEU A 217 -1.28 -22.53 15.80
N ILE A 218 -0.14 -22.07 16.30
CA ILE A 218 0.45 -22.53 17.57
C ILE A 218 -0.51 -22.22 18.71
N THR A 219 -1.07 -21.01 18.77
CA THR A 219 -2.04 -20.64 19.83
C THR A 219 -3.30 -21.51 19.77
N LEU A 220 -3.86 -21.73 18.58
CA LEU A 220 -5.03 -22.60 18.41
C LEU A 220 -4.72 -24.04 18.84
N PHE A 221 -3.59 -24.58 18.39
CA PHE A 221 -3.13 -25.91 18.75
C PHE A 221 -2.91 -26.07 20.26
N ALA A 222 -2.28 -25.09 20.91
CA ALA A 222 -2.07 -25.08 22.36
C ALA A 222 -3.41 -25.08 23.12
N TYR A 223 -4.35 -24.24 22.71
CA TYR A 223 -5.69 -24.21 23.32
C TYR A 223 -6.44 -25.54 23.13
N THR A 224 -6.42 -26.10 21.92
CA THR A 224 -7.03 -27.42 21.63
C THR A 224 -6.39 -28.53 22.45
N THR A 225 -5.07 -28.52 22.64
CA THR A 225 -4.35 -29.49 23.46
C THR A 225 -4.76 -29.39 24.93
N ILE A 226 -4.85 -28.17 25.47
CA ILE A 226 -5.32 -27.95 26.86
C ILE A 226 -6.76 -28.47 27.03
N ALA A 227 -7.65 -28.18 26.07
CA ALA A 227 -9.03 -28.66 26.10
C ALA A 227 -9.11 -30.19 26.02
N LEU A 228 -8.30 -30.84 25.16
CA LEU A 228 -8.21 -32.29 25.09
C LEU A 228 -7.72 -32.90 26.41
N SER A 229 -6.69 -32.33 27.03
CA SER A 229 -6.19 -32.80 28.33
C SER A 229 -7.27 -32.68 29.41
N ALA A 230 -8.03 -31.59 29.44
CA ALA A 230 -9.14 -31.44 30.39
C ALA A 230 -10.26 -32.46 30.13
N MET A 231 -10.58 -32.76 28.87
CA MET A 231 -11.54 -33.81 28.51
C MET A 231 -11.05 -35.21 28.92
N GLN A 232 -9.77 -35.50 28.76
CA GLN A 232 -9.17 -36.76 29.23
C GLN A 232 -9.31 -36.93 30.74
N VAL A 233 -9.10 -35.86 31.52
CA VAL A 233 -9.35 -35.87 32.97
C VAL A 233 -10.84 -36.10 33.26
N GLY A 234 -11.75 -35.42 32.55
CA GLY A 234 -13.19 -35.59 32.71
C GLY A 234 -13.65 -37.03 32.47
N LEU A 235 -13.20 -37.67 31.39
CA LEU A 235 -13.49 -39.07 31.06
C LEU A 235 -12.92 -40.06 32.09
N GLY A 236 -11.89 -39.66 32.83
CA GLY A 236 -11.31 -40.46 33.92
C GLY A 236 -12.04 -40.33 35.26
N THR A 237 -13.04 -39.45 35.38
CA THR A 237 -13.86 -39.32 36.59
C THR A 237 -15.14 -40.14 36.50
N THR A 238 -15.51 -40.83 37.58
CA THR A 238 -16.74 -41.63 37.66
C THR A 238 -18.01 -40.80 37.43
N TYR A 239 -17.97 -39.49 37.67
CA TYR A 239 -19.11 -38.57 37.48
C TYR A 239 -19.47 -38.30 36.01
N LEU A 240 -18.47 -38.30 35.12
CA LEU A 240 -18.64 -37.97 33.69
C LEU A 240 -18.39 -39.17 32.78
N GLN A 241 -17.77 -40.24 33.31
CA GLN A 241 -17.49 -41.47 32.59
C GLN A 241 -18.77 -42.21 32.16
N ASP A 242 -19.86 -42.09 32.91
CA ASP A 242 -21.12 -42.78 32.58
C ASP A 242 -22.07 -41.91 31.73
N ASN A 243 -21.66 -40.69 31.36
CA ASN A 243 -22.48 -39.78 30.58
C ASN A 243 -22.23 -39.92 29.07
N GLU A 244 -23.16 -40.56 28.36
CA GLU A 244 -23.08 -40.80 26.92
C GLU A 244 -22.93 -39.52 26.07
N ALA A 245 -23.57 -38.42 26.49
CA ALA A 245 -23.44 -37.13 25.82
C ALA A 245 -22.01 -36.57 25.93
N PHE A 246 -21.34 -36.80 27.06
CA PHE A 246 -19.96 -36.36 27.28
C PHE A 246 -18.97 -37.16 26.43
N HIS A 247 -19.20 -38.47 26.25
CA HIS A 247 -18.43 -39.30 25.32
C HIS A 247 -18.56 -38.86 23.87
N ALA A 248 -19.79 -38.58 23.42
CA ALA A 248 -20.04 -38.13 22.05
C ALA A 248 -19.35 -36.80 21.73
N VAL A 249 -19.42 -35.83 22.66
CA VAL A 249 -18.73 -34.54 22.53
C VAL A 249 -17.20 -34.71 22.54
N SER A 250 -16.68 -35.54 23.44
CA SER A 250 -15.24 -35.81 23.54
C SER A 250 -14.68 -36.48 22.29
N TYR A 251 -15.43 -37.43 21.71
CA TYR A 251 -15.09 -38.07 20.44
C TYR A 251 -15.08 -37.06 19.29
N GLY A 252 -16.16 -36.28 19.14
CA GLY A 252 -16.26 -35.26 18.09
C GLY A 252 -15.14 -34.20 18.17
N PHE A 253 -14.82 -33.75 19.38
CA PHE A 253 -13.75 -32.78 19.61
C PHE A 253 -12.36 -33.38 19.33
N SER A 254 -12.14 -34.66 19.65
CA SER A 254 -10.88 -35.36 19.35
C SER A 254 -10.65 -35.51 17.85
N VAL A 255 -11.69 -35.89 17.10
CA VAL A 255 -11.63 -35.96 15.63
C VAL A 255 -11.36 -34.58 15.03
N PHE A 256 -12.05 -33.54 15.52
CA PHE A 256 -11.82 -32.16 15.11
C PHE A 256 -10.38 -31.71 15.38
N ALA A 257 -9.83 -32.01 16.56
CA ALA A 257 -8.48 -31.63 16.96
C ALA A 257 -7.37 -32.27 16.10
N ILE A 258 -7.64 -33.43 15.50
CA ILE A 258 -6.72 -34.09 14.56
C ILE A 258 -6.87 -33.51 13.15
N ILE A 259 -8.11 -33.41 12.66
CA ILE A 259 -8.38 -33.04 11.26
C ILE A 259 -8.15 -31.55 11.03
N ALA A 260 -8.57 -30.67 11.95
CA ALA A 260 -8.54 -29.23 11.72
C ALA A 260 -7.12 -28.67 11.53
N PRO A 261 -6.10 -29.00 12.38
CA PRO A 261 -4.73 -28.55 12.14
C PRO A 261 -4.15 -29.10 10.84
N LEU A 262 -4.42 -30.37 10.51
CA LEU A 262 -3.94 -30.99 9.27
C LEU A 262 -4.53 -30.30 8.04
N ALA A 263 -5.84 -30.09 8.02
CA ALA A 263 -6.54 -29.39 6.94
C ALA A 263 -6.01 -27.96 6.76
N LEU A 264 -5.72 -27.25 7.86
CA LEU A 264 -5.20 -25.89 7.83
C LEU A 264 -3.76 -25.82 7.30
N ILE A 265 -2.91 -26.79 7.65
CA ILE A 265 -1.55 -26.94 7.08
C ILE A 265 -1.62 -27.25 5.58
N VAL A 266 -2.48 -28.20 5.17
CA VAL A 266 -2.66 -28.54 3.76
C VAL A 266 -3.16 -27.33 2.97
N ALA A 267 -4.16 -26.61 3.48
CA ALA A 267 -4.64 -25.39 2.87
C ALA A 267 -3.54 -24.32 2.73
N LEU A 268 -2.71 -24.13 3.75
CA LEU A 268 -1.57 -23.20 3.71
C LEU A 268 -0.55 -23.60 2.63
N VAL A 269 -0.21 -24.90 2.53
CA VAL A 269 0.71 -25.42 1.51
C VAL A 269 0.13 -25.26 0.11
N LEU A 270 -1.15 -25.58 -0.10
CA LEU A 270 -1.81 -25.40 -1.39
C LEU A 270 -1.84 -23.94 -1.83
N VAL A 271 -2.11 -23.03 -0.90
CA VAL A 271 -2.00 -21.57 -1.16
C VAL A 271 -0.57 -21.23 -1.56
N LEU A 272 0.45 -21.65 -0.80
CA LEU A 272 1.85 -21.38 -1.14
C LEU A 272 2.26 -21.95 -2.50
N LEU A 273 1.86 -23.17 -2.84
CA LEU A 273 2.12 -23.78 -4.14
C LEU A 273 1.46 -22.99 -5.27
N GLY A 274 0.19 -22.62 -5.12
CA GLY A 274 -0.52 -21.77 -6.07
C GLY A 274 0.19 -20.42 -6.27
N LEU A 275 0.66 -19.81 -5.17
CA LEU A 275 1.43 -18.56 -5.20
C LEU A 275 2.74 -18.72 -5.98
N VAL A 276 3.51 -19.79 -5.73
CA VAL A 276 4.78 -20.07 -6.43
C VAL A 276 4.54 -20.31 -7.93
N LEU A 277 3.56 -21.14 -8.29
CA LEU A 277 3.25 -21.45 -9.69
C LEU A 277 2.87 -20.20 -10.47
N GLN A 278 2.01 -19.35 -9.92
CA GLN A 278 1.61 -18.10 -10.58
C GLN A 278 2.77 -17.11 -10.69
N ASN A 279 3.65 -17.00 -9.68
CA ASN A 279 4.87 -16.18 -9.76
C ASN A 279 5.82 -16.69 -10.86
N LEU A 280 5.99 -18.02 -10.97
CA LEU A 280 6.80 -18.65 -12.00
C LEU A 280 6.24 -18.34 -13.40
N ILE A 281 4.94 -18.54 -13.60
CA ILE A 281 4.27 -18.24 -14.86
C ILE A 281 4.43 -16.76 -15.23
N ALA A 282 4.18 -15.84 -14.29
CA ALA A 282 4.34 -14.40 -14.53
C ALA A 282 5.77 -14.04 -14.94
N THR A 283 6.77 -14.65 -14.28
CA THR A 283 8.19 -14.44 -14.59
C THR A 283 8.56 -15.00 -15.97
N LEU A 284 8.07 -16.20 -16.32
CA LEU A 284 8.31 -16.82 -17.62
C LEU A 284 7.67 -16.01 -18.76
N VAL A 285 6.42 -15.56 -18.58
CA VAL A 285 5.71 -14.73 -19.57
C VAL A 285 6.41 -13.39 -19.76
N TYR A 286 6.83 -12.74 -18.67
CA TYR A 286 7.57 -11.49 -18.73
C TYR A 286 8.90 -11.68 -19.50
N ASN A 287 9.65 -12.74 -19.18
CA ASN A 287 10.94 -13.00 -19.83
C ASN A 287 10.76 -13.26 -21.33
N ARG A 288 9.76 -14.06 -21.73
CA ARG A 288 9.42 -14.30 -23.14
C ARG A 288 9.09 -12.99 -23.88
N ARG A 289 8.22 -12.16 -23.31
CA ARG A 289 7.84 -10.86 -23.92
C ARG A 289 9.02 -9.90 -24.03
N PHE A 290 9.92 -9.90 -23.04
CA PHE A 290 11.14 -9.08 -23.06
C PHE A 290 12.07 -9.48 -24.21
N HIS A 291 12.31 -10.79 -24.39
CA HIS A 291 13.11 -11.29 -25.50
C HIS A 291 12.51 -10.96 -26.87
N GLU A 292 11.18 -11.11 -27.05
CA GLU A 292 10.51 -10.78 -28.31
C GLU A 292 10.58 -9.28 -28.65
N ARG A 293 10.42 -8.39 -27.67
CA ARG A 293 10.57 -6.94 -27.87
C ARG A 293 11.99 -6.56 -28.29
N ARG A 294 13.02 -7.18 -27.68
CA ARG A 294 14.42 -6.96 -28.07
C ARG A 294 14.69 -7.44 -29.49
N LYS A 295 14.13 -8.57 -29.91
CA LYS A 295 14.24 -9.05 -31.30
C LYS A 295 13.57 -8.08 -32.29
N GLN A 296 12.39 -7.57 -31.96
CA GLN A 296 11.68 -6.59 -32.80
C GLN A 296 12.42 -5.25 -32.90
N GLN A 297 13.01 -4.77 -31.80
CA GLN A 297 13.82 -3.55 -31.82
C GLN A 297 15.10 -3.71 -32.66
N ARG A 298 15.79 -4.86 -32.55
CA ARG A 298 16.94 -5.17 -33.42
C ARG A 298 16.55 -5.19 -34.89
N ARG A 299 15.50 -5.94 -35.26
CA ARG A 299 15.00 -5.97 -36.64
C ARG A 299 14.63 -4.59 -37.18
N LYS A 300 14.07 -3.71 -36.35
CA LYS A 300 13.74 -2.32 -36.75
C LYS A 300 14.98 -1.42 -36.90
N ALA A 301 16.03 -1.65 -36.12
CA ALA A 301 17.31 -0.97 -36.29
C ALA A 301 17.99 -1.42 -37.59
N ASP A 302 18.03 -2.73 -37.84
CA ASP A 302 18.61 -3.31 -39.05
C ASP A 302 17.89 -2.81 -40.32
N LEU A 303 16.55 -2.76 -40.32
CA LEU A 303 15.75 -2.20 -41.42
C LEU A 303 15.82 -0.67 -41.55
N GLY A 304 16.28 0.03 -40.52
CA GLY A 304 16.44 1.48 -40.50
C GLY A 304 17.81 1.95 -40.97
N GLU A 305 18.83 1.09 -40.90
CA GLU A 305 20.18 1.34 -41.45
C GLU A 305 20.27 1.03 -42.96
N GLU A 306 19.32 0.27 -43.52
CA GLU A 306 19.25 -0.04 -44.96
C GLU A 306 18.52 1.02 -45.82
N ARG A 307 18.12 2.17 -45.25
CA ARG A 307 17.47 3.28 -45.96
C ARG A 307 18.28 4.56 -45.89
#